data_AF-A0A7K3LNX5-F1
#
_entry.id   AF-A0A7K3LNX5-F1
#
_cell.length_a   1.000
_cell.length_b   1.000
_cell.length_c   1.000
_cell.angle_alpha   90.00
_cell.angle_beta   90.00
_cell.angle_gamma   90.00
#
_symmetry.space_group_name_H-M   'P 1'
#
loop_
_entity.id
_entity.type
_entity.pdbx_description
1 polymer ?
#
loop_
_entity_poly.entity_id
_entity_poly.type
_entity_poly.pdbx_seq_one_letter_code
_entity_poly.pdbx_strand_id
1 'polypeptide(L)'
;MTRRRRIVLFAALWLLYLAVGLYLALVAHFYFGDALSRVQSAQSVLFSRNPHLAAIGFIFTPLTVIVQLPLTALTPWIPEMTTAAVSAVIMSSVFMTAAVVQVAGIARDRGLNRTVSTLAVACFALNPMVVLYAANGMSEAPYLFFIALASRRLMRWVDTDDVHDLTVAGVALAFSYLTRYDGGAAVLAAGGLVAWVTYRRDRRAPALRRDRMWRTALDVVLVVSPAALAFVGWAFAGWLITGDAFAQFTSEYGNAAIIEQSGGSGSSGTAEALRFSMIELAILAPLLPLLTVVVIALRLRWRRVYPLLPALLMIGAVLAFQVISYMRGSTFGFLRFYMTVVLLAAVVAVMSVPARRHPPVRRPGPHAVTSPLRPRRRTRTRTVVAASTAVVVMAVSVPVTAYGMTSPKYAPQEFAVGSVVWPRPDSVSEKYLDERKIVRSFSTERDLARYLDRLGLPEGSVLVDTVYGFAVVVQSTHPKQFVIPSDSDFTAVLNDPVDHGVQFMLTVPRSGRGESDALNQRYPTLYENGAQISVLALIARNQGADLPDWRIYRVIGT
;
A
#
# COMPACT_ATOMS: atom_id res chain seq x y z
N MET A 1 -2.64 10.93 26.70
CA MET A 1 -1.34 11.34 26.14
C MET A 1 -1.33 12.86 26.02
N THR A 2 -0.39 13.52 26.69
CA THR A 2 -0.11 14.95 26.47
C THR A 2 0.35 15.17 25.02
N ARG A 3 0.28 16.41 24.51
CA ARG A 3 0.81 16.76 23.17
C ARG A 3 2.26 16.29 23.03
N ARG A 4 3.09 16.55 24.05
CA ARG A 4 4.48 16.08 24.15
C ARG A 4 4.64 14.58 23.95
N ARG A 5 3.86 13.74 24.64
CA ARG A 5 3.96 12.29 24.48
C ARG A 5 3.58 11.79 23.08
N ARG A 6 2.68 12.48 22.37
CA ARG A 6 2.34 12.14 20.97
C ARG A 6 3.51 12.42 20.04
N ILE A 7 4.15 13.56 20.22
CA ILE A 7 5.33 13.94 19.46
C ILE A 7 6.47 12.95 19.73
N VAL A 8 6.72 12.60 21.00
CA VAL A 8 7.76 11.62 21.36
C VAL A 8 7.47 10.24 20.77
N LEU A 9 6.23 9.74 20.87
CA LEU A 9 5.86 8.45 20.27
C LEU A 9 6.05 8.46 18.75
N PHE A 10 5.61 9.54 18.10
CA PHE A 10 5.76 9.70 16.65
C PHE A 10 7.24 9.72 16.26
N ALA A 11 8.04 10.59 16.89
CA ALA A 11 9.46 10.71 16.58
C ALA A 11 10.22 9.40 16.82
N ALA A 12 9.99 8.73 17.94
CA ALA A 12 10.68 7.47 18.27
C ALA A 12 10.37 6.35 17.27
N LEU A 13 9.10 6.17 16.90
CA LEU A 13 8.70 5.14 15.94
C LEU A 13 9.10 5.51 14.51
N TRP A 14 8.98 6.78 14.14
CA TRP A 14 9.41 7.24 12.82
C TRP A 14 10.91 7.04 12.63
N LEU A 15 11.74 7.40 13.62
CA LEU A 15 13.18 7.16 13.56
C LEU A 15 13.51 5.66 13.50
N LEU A 16 12.77 4.81 14.23
CA LEU A 16 12.93 3.36 14.12
C LEU A 16 12.64 2.87 12.70
N TYR A 17 11.48 3.21 12.13
CA TYR A 17 11.09 2.76 10.79
C TYR A 17 11.98 3.34 9.70
N LEU A 18 12.39 4.60 9.85
CA LEU A 18 13.32 5.25 8.94
C LEU A 18 14.69 4.56 8.98
N ALA A 19 15.23 4.27 10.17
CA ALA A 19 16.51 3.58 10.30
C ALA A 19 16.48 2.19 9.66
N VAL A 20 15.39 1.42 9.89
CA VAL A 20 15.19 0.12 9.26
C VAL A 20 15.13 0.27 7.73
N GLY A 21 14.36 1.23 7.21
CA GLY A 21 14.23 1.41 5.78
C GLY A 21 15.49 1.91 5.10
N LEU A 22 16.24 2.82 5.74
CA LEU A 22 17.54 3.25 5.23
C LEU A 22 18.55 2.09 5.20
N TYR A 23 18.54 1.21 6.21
CA TYR A 23 19.35 -0.01 6.17
C TYR A 23 18.94 -0.93 5.01
N LEU A 24 17.63 -1.18 4.83
CA LEU A 24 17.13 -2.03 3.74
C LEU A 24 17.48 -1.46 2.35
N ALA A 25 17.32 -0.16 2.16
CA ALA A 25 17.58 0.50 0.88
C ALA A 25 19.08 0.68 0.59
N LEU A 26 19.84 1.26 1.53
CA LEU A 26 21.23 1.70 1.29
C LEU A 26 22.26 0.60 1.53
N VAL A 27 21.99 -0.34 2.44
CA VAL A 27 22.95 -1.39 2.84
C VAL A 27 22.55 -2.75 2.26
N ALA A 28 21.31 -3.19 2.51
CA ALA A 28 20.85 -4.48 2.02
C ALA A 28 20.45 -4.44 0.52
N HIS A 29 20.19 -3.24 -0.01
CA HIS A 29 19.69 -3.01 -1.37
C HIS A 29 18.45 -3.84 -1.72
N PHE A 30 17.58 -4.03 -0.74
CA PHE A 30 16.38 -4.82 -0.85
C PHE A 30 15.20 -3.92 -1.24
N TYR A 31 14.73 -4.07 -2.48
CA TYR A 31 13.65 -3.24 -3.04
C TYR A 31 12.45 -4.08 -3.46
N PHE A 32 11.27 -3.46 -3.35
CA PHE A 32 10.03 -4.01 -3.86
C PHE A 32 9.71 -3.37 -5.22
N GLY A 33 9.43 -4.18 -6.24
CA GLY A 33 9.23 -3.70 -7.61
C GLY A 33 8.16 -2.60 -7.72
N ASP A 34 6.99 -2.81 -7.12
CA ASP A 34 5.91 -1.82 -7.06
C ASP A 34 6.28 -0.49 -6.38
N ALA A 35 7.17 -0.52 -5.39
CA ALA A 35 7.62 0.69 -4.72
C ALA A 35 8.62 1.42 -5.61
N LEU A 36 9.57 0.68 -6.18
CA LEU A 36 10.62 1.19 -7.06
C LEU A 36 10.03 1.77 -8.36
N SER A 37 9.01 1.16 -8.95
CA SER A 37 8.30 1.71 -10.12
C SER A 37 7.59 3.02 -9.82
N ARG A 38 7.00 3.19 -8.62
CA ARG A 38 6.40 4.47 -8.20
C ARG A 38 7.43 5.56 -7.97
N VAL A 39 8.63 5.21 -7.48
CA VAL A 39 9.76 6.15 -7.42
C VAL A 39 10.18 6.55 -8.82
N GLN A 40 10.22 5.61 -9.77
CA GLN A 40 10.50 5.90 -11.17
C GLN A 40 9.46 6.84 -11.79
N SER A 41 8.17 6.65 -11.51
CA SER A 41 7.12 7.58 -11.96
C SER A 41 7.31 8.97 -11.32
N ALA A 42 7.63 9.04 -10.02
CA ALA A 42 7.94 10.31 -9.35
C ALA A 42 9.15 11.02 -9.97
N GLN A 43 10.19 10.25 -10.31
CA GLN A 43 11.38 10.74 -10.99
C GLN A 43 11.02 11.25 -12.39
N SER A 44 10.17 10.52 -13.14
CA SER A 44 9.79 10.89 -14.50
C SER A 44 9.01 12.20 -14.56
N VAL A 45 8.19 12.50 -13.54
CA VAL A 45 7.49 13.78 -13.47
C VAL A 45 8.45 14.98 -13.39
N LEU A 46 9.64 14.83 -12.80
CA LEU A 46 10.54 15.95 -12.51
C LEU A 46 11.85 15.94 -13.32
N PHE A 47 12.35 14.76 -13.69
CA PHE A 47 13.72 14.57 -14.20
C PHE A 47 13.81 13.65 -15.42
N SER A 48 12.69 13.22 -16.02
CA SER A 48 12.75 12.56 -17.34
C SER A 48 13.25 13.55 -18.41
N ARG A 49 13.46 13.05 -19.62
CA ARG A 49 13.75 13.88 -20.79
C ARG A 49 12.59 14.84 -21.10
N ASN A 50 11.35 14.42 -20.86
CA ASN A 50 10.14 15.23 -20.99
C ASN A 50 9.37 15.31 -19.66
N PRO A 51 9.76 16.19 -18.71
CA PRO A 51 9.09 16.30 -17.42
C PRO A 51 7.69 16.90 -17.53
N HIS A 52 6.68 16.16 -17.09
CA HIS A 52 5.30 16.63 -17.04
C HIS A 52 4.47 15.79 -16.05
N LEU A 53 3.38 16.36 -15.54
CA LEU A 53 2.58 15.71 -14.47
C LEU A 53 1.92 14.40 -14.90
N ALA A 54 1.62 14.24 -16.20
CA ALA A 54 1.01 13.02 -16.72
C ALA A 54 1.94 11.79 -16.65
N ALA A 55 3.26 11.99 -16.51
CA ALA A 55 4.24 10.93 -16.29
C ALA A 55 4.09 10.22 -14.93
N ILE A 56 3.14 10.64 -14.09
CA ILE A 56 2.77 9.95 -12.85
C ILE A 56 2.30 8.50 -13.06
N GLY A 57 1.79 8.20 -14.27
CA GLY A 57 1.18 6.91 -14.60
C GLY A 57 -0.25 6.76 -14.07
N PHE A 58 -1.10 6.07 -14.84
CA PHE A 58 -2.54 5.90 -14.55
C PHE A 58 -2.96 4.47 -14.20
N ILE A 59 -1.99 3.54 -14.15
CA ILE A 59 -2.20 2.15 -13.75
C ILE A 59 -2.40 2.04 -12.24
N PHE A 60 -1.59 2.79 -11.48
CA PHE A 60 -1.70 2.88 -10.03
C PHE A 60 -2.38 4.18 -9.62
N THR A 61 -2.99 4.16 -8.44
CA THR A 61 -3.54 5.37 -7.83
C THR A 61 -2.43 6.37 -7.47
N PRO A 62 -2.69 7.69 -7.55
CA PRO A 62 -1.62 8.68 -7.65
C PRO A 62 -0.97 9.07 -6.33
N LEU A 63 -1.61 8.84 -5.18
CA LEU A 63 -1.21 9.52 -3.94
C LEU A 63 0.23 9.19 -3.53
N THR A 64 0.64 7.94 -3.70
CA THR A 64 1.99 7.50 -3.34
C THR A 64 3.05 8.21 -4.16
N VAL A 65 2.81 8.49 -5.44
CA VAL A 65 3.74 9.23 -6.29
C VAL A 65 3.70 10.73 -5.96
N ILE A 66 2.51 11.33 -5.83
CA ILE A 66 2.34 12.76 -5.51
C ILE A 66 3.07 13.13 -4.22
N VAL A 67 2.92 12.33 -3.16
CA VAL A 67 3.56 12.63 -1.87
C VAL A 67 5.09 12.52 -1.94
N GLN A 68 5.61 11.73 -2.87
CA GLN A 68 7.06 11.61 -3.07
C GLN A 68 7.66 12.78 -3.86
N LEU A 69 6.87 13.51 -4.69
CA LEU A 69 7.40 14.59 -5.55
C LEU A 69 8.29 15.61 -4.82
N PRO A 70 7.93 16.15 -3.63
CA PRO A 70 8.81 17.09 -2.93
C PRO A 70 10.14 16.47 -2.47
N LEU A 71 10.16 15.17 -2.19
CA LEU A 71 11.38 14.43 -1.82
C LEU A 71 12.21 14.09 -3.05
N THR A 72 11.56 13.67 -4.14
CA THR A 72 12.20 13.44 -5.44
C THR A 72 12.84 14.72 -5.96
N ALA A 73 12.23 15.88 -5.76
CA ALA A 73 12.83 17.17 -6.14
C ALA A 73 14.22 17.42 -5.50
N LEU A 74 14.57 16.69 -4.42
CA LEU A 74 15.88 16.76 -3.77
C LEU A 74 16.96 15.91 -4.44
N THR A 75 16.62 15.08 -5.45
CA THR A 75 17.55 14.20 -6.18
C THR A 75 18.83 14.88 -6.67
N PRO A 76 18.82 16.14 -7.18
CA PRO A 76 20.06 16.80 -7.62
C PRO A 76 21.10 16.98 -6.50
N TRP A 77 20.67 17.06 -5.24
CA TRP A 77 21.56 17.17 -4.08
C TRP A 77 21.78 15.83 -3.37
N ILE A 78 20.78 14.95 -3.40
CA ILE A 78 20.79 13.64 -2.75
C ILE A 78 20.25 12.61 -3.74
N PRO A 79 21.09 12.09 -4.65
CA PRO A 79 20.66 11.16 -5.71
C PRO A 79 19.91 9.94 -5.19
N GLU A 80 20.23 9.49 -3.98
CA GLU A 80 19.63 8.35 -3.28
C GLU A 80 18.12 8.50 -3.06
N MET A 81 17.60 9.74 -3.12
CA MET A 81 16.15 9.99 -3.09
C MET A 81 15.44 9.17 -4.15
N THR A 82 16.02 9.03 -5.34
CA THR A 82 15.50 8.17 -6.42
C THR A 82 16.32 6.90 -6.59
N THR A 83 17.65 6.98 -6.69
CA THR A 83 18.49 5.81 -7.07
C THR A 83 18.47 4.68 -6.05
N ALA A 84 18.20 5.00 -4.78
CA ALA A 84 18.02 4.04 -3.70
C ALA A 84 16.62 4.10 -3.07
N ALA A 85 15.65 4.71 -3.76
CA ALA A 85 14.25 4.80 -3.30
C ALA A 85 14.07 5.40 -1.88
N VAL A 86 14.99 6.27 -1.42
CA VAL A 86 14.91 6.87 -0.07
C VAL A 86 13.65 7.73 0.09
N SER A 87 13.18 8.39 -0.97
CA SER A 87 11.90 9.11 -1.00
C SER A 87 10.72 8.24 -0.58
N ALA A 88 10.67 7.00 -1.08
CA ALA A 88 9.63 6.04 -0.75
C ALA A 88 9.73 5.59 0.72
N VAL A 89 10.93 5.32 1.22
CA VAL A 89 11.18 4.95 2.63
C VAL A 89 10.70 6.05 3.58
N ILE A 90 11.00 7.31 3.29
CA ILE A 90 10.55 8.45 4.10
C ILE A 90 9.01 8.52 4.08
N MET A 91 8.39 8.39 2.90
CA MET A 91 6.94 8.38 2.77
C MET A 91 6.30 7.27 3.64
N SER A 92 6.69 6.00 3.44
CA SER A 92 6.07 4.87 4.14
C SER A 92 6.28 4.94 5.66
N SER A 93 7.47 5.37 6.12
CA SER A 93 7.78 5.43 7.55
C SER A 93 6.95 6.49 8.28
N VAL A 94 6.73 7.65 7.66
CA VAL A 94 5.88 8.72 8.18
C VAL A 94 4.43 8.25 8.29
N PHE A 95 3.87 7.67 7.22
CA PHE A 95 2.49 7.24 7.20
C PHE A 95 2.22 6.07 8.15
N MET A 96 3.10 5.06 8.21
CA MET A 96 2.90 3.94 9.13
C MET A 96 2.95 4.42 10.58
N THR A 97 3.89 5.31 10.91
CA THR A 97 3.93 5.95 12.24
C THR A 97 2.63 6.69 12.54
N ALA A 98 2.10 7.43 11.56
CA ALA A 98 0.82 8.12 11.71
C ALA A 98 -0.35 7.13 11.93
N ALA A 99 -0.34 5.96 11.29
CA ALA A 99 -1.31 4.88 11.51
C ALA A 99 -1.25 4.37 12.97
N VAL A 100 -0.04 4.10 13.49
CA VAL A 100 0.17 3.72 14.89
C VAL A 100 -0.38 4.79 15.85
N VAL A 101 -0.16 6.07 15.54
CA VAL A 101 -0.72 7.19 16.33
C VAL A 101 -2.25 7.22 16.28
N GLN A 102 -2.90 6.78 15.19
CA GLN A 102 -4.35 6.63 15.15
C GLN A 102 -4.85 5.50 16.05
N VAL A 103 -4.19 4.34 16.05
CA VAL A 103 -4.51 3.21 16.94
C VAL A 103 -4.35 3.63 18.42
N ALA A 104 -3.23 4.27 18.76
CA ALA A 104 -3.02 4.86 20.07
C ALA A 104 -4.08 5.93 20.41
N GLY A 105 -4.51 6.67 19.40
CA GLY A 105 -5.60 7.63 19.45
C GLY A 105 -6.94 7.01 19.85
N ILE A 106 -7.30 5.86 19.30
CA ILE A 106 -8.53 5.11 19.65
C ILE A 106 -8.49 4.69 21.11
N ALA A 107 -7.38 4.09 21.56
CA ALA A 107 -7.20 3.69 22.97
C ALA A 107 -7.28 4.90 23.92
N ARG A 108 -6.70 6.02 23.50
CA ARG A 108 -6.74 7.29 24.22
C ARG A 108 -8.16 7.84 24.29
N ASP A 109 -8.89 7.91 23.18
CA ASP A 109 -10.24 8.49 23.14
C ASP A 109 -11.19 7.74 24.10
N ARG A 110 -10.94 6.44 24.32
CA ARG A 110 -11.65 5.59 25.29
C ARG A 110 -11.12 5.66 26.73
N GLY A 111 -9.96 6.29 26.96
CA GLY A 111 -9.35 6.43 28.29
C GLY A 111 -8.83 5.12 28.87
N LEU A 112 -8.31 4.23 28.02
CA LEU A 112 -7.78 2.94 28.48
C LEU A 112 -6.60 3.10 29.44
N ASN A 113 -6.34 2.04 30.22
CA ASN A 113 -5.14 1.97 31.06
C ASN A 113 -3.89 2.14 30.18
N ARG A 114 -2.91 2.91 30.67
CA ARG A 114 -1.65 3.18 29.99
C ARG A 114 -0.91 1.90 29.62
N THR A 115 -0.82 0.93 30.53
CA THR A 115 -0.10 -0.33 30.27
C THR A 115 -0.72 -1.10 29.12
N VAL A 116 -2.03 -1.34 29.19
CA VAL A 116 -2.79 -2.08 28.17
C VAL A 116 -2.74 -1.37 26.82
N SER A 117 -2.94 -0.05 26.82
CA SER A 117 -2.84 0.76 25.61
C SER A 117 -1.44 0.72 25.00
N THR A 118 -0.39 0.75 25.83
CA THR A 118 0.99 0.77 25.34
C THR A 118 1.35 -0.60 24.78
N LEU A 119 1.01 -1.70 25.47
CA LEU A 119 1.29 -3.06 25.01
C LEU A 119 0.55 -3.37 23.71
N ALA A 120 -0.75 -3.09 23.61
CA ALA A 120 -1.53 -3.36 22.40
C ALA A 120 -1.03 -2.53 21.20
N VAL A 121 -0.70 -1.25 21.42
CA VAL A 121 -0.14 -0.38 20.37
C VAL A 121 1.27 -0.82 19.99
N ALA A 122 2.10 -1.24 20.95
CA ALA A 122 3.44 -1.75 20.68
C ALA A 122 3.40 -3.05 19.87
N CYS A 123 2.48 -3.97 20.18
CA CYS A 123 2.30 -5.19 19.39
C CYS A 123 1.91 -4.89 17.94
N PHE A 124 1.06 -3.87 17.71
CA PHE A 124 0.77 -3.40 16.36
C PHE A 124 1.99 -2.76 15.70
N ALA A 125 2.66 -1.83 16.39
CA ALA A 125 3.79 -1.07 15.86
C ALA A 125 5.03 -1.93 15.57
N LEU A 126 5.26 -2.98 16.35
CA LEU A 126 6.40 -3.89 16.25
C LEU A 126 6.02 -5.20 15.55
N ASN A 127 4.81 -5.31 15.01
CA ASN A 127 4.47 -6.45 14.16
C ASN A 127 5.43 -6.45 12.94
N PRO A 128 6.06 -7.58 12.59
CA PRO A 128 7.07 -7.63 11.53
C PRO A 128 6.60 -7.10 10.18
N MET A 129 5.34 -7.35 9.80
CA MET A 129 4.74 -6.77 8.59
C MET A 129 4.62 -5.25 8.71
N VAL A 130 4.22 -4.73 9.87
CA VAL A 130 4.14 -3.28 10.11
C VAL A 130 5.51 -2.62 10.00
N VAL A 131 6.55 -3.26 10.54
CA VAL A 131 7.93 -2.76 10.44
C VAL A 131 8.43 -2.77 9.00
N LEU A 132 8.27 -3.89 8.29
CA LEU A 132 8.74 -4.03 6.91
C LEU A 132 8.04 -3.04 5.96
N TYR A 133 6.73 -2.93 6.04
CA TYR A 133 5.94 -2.03 5.18
C TYR A 133 5.98 -0.57 5.62
N ALA A 134 6.50 -0.27 6.82
CA ALA A 134 6.92 1.09 7.16
C ALA A 134 8.22 1.48 6.46
N ALA A 135 9.03 0.50 6.05
CA ALA A 135 10.43 0.67 5.68
C ALA A 135 10.71 0.48 4.18
N ASN A 136 9.70 0.20 3.35
CA ASN A 136 9.91 -0.24 1.96
C ASN A 136 9.22 0.60 0.88
N GLY A 137 8.51 1.68 1.23
CA GLY A 137 7.92 2.59 0.24
C GLY A 137 6.62 2.14 -0.42
N MET A 138 6.07 1.03 0.03
CA MET A 138 4.86 0.44 -0.52
C MET A 138 3.57 1.20 -0.10
N SER A 139 2.44 0.97 -0.79
CA SER A 139 1.19 1.73 -0.59
C SER A 139 0.42 1.35 0.69
N GLU A 140 0.81 0.26 1.34
CA GLU A 140 0.18 -0.29 2.54
C GLU A 140 0.26 0.69 3.71
N ALA A 141 1.38 1.38 3.91
CA ALA A 141 1.55 2.36 4.98
C ALA A 141 0.55 3.54 4.91
N PRO A 142 0.47 4.31 3.80
CA PRO A 142 -0.52 5.39 3.68
C PRO A 142 -1.95 4.84 3.70
N TYR A 143 -2.20 3.67 3.10
CA TYR A 143 -3.53 3.05 3.13
C TYR A 143 -3.99 2.74 4.57
N LEU A 144 -3.15 2.08 5.38
CA LEU A 144 -3.44 1.79 6.79
C LEU A 144 -3.66 3.07 7.60
N PHE A 145 -2.89 4.13 7.33
CA PHE A 145 -3.09 5.42 8.00
C PHE A 145 -4.48 5.99 7.75
N PHE A 146 -4.89 6.09 6.49
CA PHE A 146 -6.18 6.69 6.13
C PHE A 146 -7.35 5.85 6.60
N ILE A 147 -7.27 4.51 6.50
CA ILE A 147 -8.28 3.60 7.04
C ILE A 147 -8.36 3.69 8.57
N ALA A 148 -7.22 3.77 9.27
CA ALA A 148 -7.20 3.93 10.73
C ALA A 148 -7.78 5.30 11.16
N LEU A 149 -7.48 6.36 10.41
CA LEU A 149 -8.03 7.70 10.63
C LEU A 149 -9.55 7.71 10.43
N ALA A 150 -10.03 7.21 9.29
CA ALA A 150 -11.46 7.13 8.99
C ALA A 150 -12.21 6.28 10.03
N SER A 151 -11.67 5.11 10.36
CA SER A 151 -12.21 4.23 11.41
C SER A 151 -12.35 4.98 12.73
N ARG A 152 -11.26 5.58 13.22
CA ARG A 152 -11.26 6.33 14.48
C ARG A 152 -12.29 7.46 14.50
N ARG A 153 -12.44 8.17 13.39
CA ARG A 153 -13.36 9.31 13.26
C ARG A 153 -14.81 8.87 13.24
N LEU A 154 -15.15 7.86 12.45
CA LEU A 154 -16.50 7.29 12.45
C LEU A 154 -16.86 6.66 13.79
N MET A 155 -15.91 5.99 14.46
CA MET A 155 -16.12 5.47 15.82
C MET A 155 -16.49 6.57 16.81
N ARG A 156 -15.95 7.79 16.65
CA ARG A 156 -16.33 8.94 17.46
C ARG A 156 -17.69 9.50 17.03
N TRP A 157 -17.88 9.74 15.73
CA TRP A 157 -19.13 10.26 15.17
C TRP A 157 -20.37 9.44 15.57
N VAL A 158 -20.23 8.10 15.62
CA VAL A 158 -21.28 7.19 16.09
C VAL A 158 -21.76 7.48 17.51
N ASP A 159 -20.90 8.01 18.39
CA ASP A 159 -21.29 8.41 19.74
C ASP A 159 -21.65 9.91 19.80
N THR A 160 -20.94 10.76 19.06
CA THR A 160 -20.92 12.22 19.26
C THR A 160 -21.79 13.01 18.30
N ASP A 161 -22.19 12.42 17.17
CA ASP A 161 -22.94 13.09 16.10
C ASP A 161 -22.22 14.34 15.55
N ASP A 162 -20.89 14.39 15.68
CA ASP A 162 -20.08 15.56 15.32
C ASP A 162 -19.76 15.56 13.82
N VAL A 163 -20.29 16.53 13.09
CA VAL A 163 -20.07 16.70 11.65
C VAL A 163 -18.60 16.79 11.27
N HIS A 164 -17.73 17.33 12.14
CA HIS A 164 -16.30 17.43 11.83
C HIS A 164 -15.63 16.05 11.80
N ASP A 165 -16.03 15.14 12.69
CA ASP A 165 -15.52 13.77 12.64
C ASP A 165 -16.03 13.06 11.37
N LEU A 166 -17.25 13.38 10.90
CA LEU A 166 -17.80 12.86 9.65
C LEU A 166 -17.05 13.36 8.41
N THR A 167 -16.82 14.67 8.30
CA THR A 167 -16.08 15.28 7.19
C THR A 167 -14.64 14.77 7.13
N VAL A 168 -13.95 14.71 8.27
CA VAL A 168 -12.57 14.17 8.31
C VAL A 168 -12.54 12.69 7.92
N ALA A 169 -13.57 11.92 8.26
CA ALA A 169 -13.68 10.53 7.80
C ALA A 169 -13.86 10.44 6.27
N GLY A 170 -14.72 11.28 5.68
CA GLY A 170 -14.92 11.34 4.23
C GLY A 170 -13.63 11.70 3.48
N VAL A 171 -12.90 12.72 3.95
CA VAL A 171 -11.59 13.10 3.38
C VAL A 171 -10.56 11.96 3.52
N ALA A 172 -10.50 11.30 4.68
CA ALA A 172 -9.61 10.16 4.87
C ALA A 172 -9.96 8.99 3.95
N LEU A 173 -11.26 8.72 3.72
CA LEU A 173 -11.71 7.69 2.78
C LEU A 173 -11.36 8.03 1.32
N ALA A 174 -11.43 9.31 0.93
CA ALA A 174 -10.98 9.76 -0.39
C ALA A 174 -9.49 9.49 -0.60
N PHE A 175 -8.65 9.86 0.37
CA PHE A 175 -7.22 9.56 0.30
C PHE A 175 -6.91 8.06 0.37
N SER A 176 -7.73 7.28 1.09
CA SER A 176 -7.63 5.82 1.07
C SER A 176 -7.87 5.25 -0.33
N TYR A 177 -8.87 5.75 -1.06
CA TYR A 177 -9.10 5.39 -2.45
C TYR A 177 -7.92 5.82 -3.35
N LEU A 178 -7.39 7.03 -3.18
CA LEU A 178 -6.24 7.53 -3.95
C LEU A 178 -4.90 6.85 -3.60
N THR A 179 -4.85 6.04 -2.53
CA THR A 179 -3.70 5.15 -2.25
C THR A 179 -3.84 3.76 -2.83
N ARG A 180 -5.07 3.22 -2.85
CA ARG A 180 -5.39 1.87 -3.31
C ARG A 180 -6.87 1.82 -3.68
N TYR A 181 -7.18 1.21 -4.82
CA TYR A 181 -8.54 1.04 -5.30
C TYR A 181 -9.46 0.27 -4.32
N ASP A 182 -8.89 -0.61 -3.50
CA ASP A 182 -9.56 -1.31 -2.39
C ASP A 182 -10.30 -0.34 -1.44
N GLY A 183 -9.85 0.93 -1.35
CA GLY A 183 -10.50 2.00 -0.58
C GLY A 183 -11.94 2.27 -1.02
N GLY A 184 -12.31 1.96 -2.27
CA GLY A 184 -13.70 2.06 -2.74
C GLY A 184 -14.66 1.17 -1.95
N ALA A 185 -14.24 -0.05 -1.58
CA ALA A 185 -15.03 -0.94 -0.73
C ALA A 185 -15.27 -0.33 0.67
N ALA A 186 -14.25 0.32 1.23
CA ALA A 186 -14.37 1.03 2.51
C ALA A 186 -15.34 2.22 2.43
N VAL A 187 -15.32 2.97 1.32
CA VAL A 187 -16.24 4.10 1.07
C VAL A 187 -17.70 3.63 1.05
N LEU A 188 -17.99 2.57 0.29
CA LEU A 188 -19.34 2.01 0.19
C LEU A 188 -19.84 1.49 1.55
N ALA A 189 -18.99 0.76 2.27
CA ALA A 189 -19.31 0.27 3.61
C ALA A 189 -19.55 1.40 4.62
N ALA A 190 -18.74 2.45 4.57
CA ALA A 190 -18.90 3.64 5.42
C ALA A 190 -20.19 4.39 5.09
N GLY A 191 -20.51 4.59 3.81
CA GLY A 191 -21.76 5.22 3.36
C GLY A 191 -22.99 4.46 3.85
N GLY A 192 -23.01 3.13 3.67
CA GLY A 192 -24.10 2.27 4.16
C GLY A 192 -24.23 2.29 5.69
N LEU A 193 -23.10 2.27 6.41
CA LEU A 193 -23.10 2.38 7.88
C LEU A 193 -23.65 3.73 8.34
N VAL A 194 -23.17 4.83 7.76
CA VAL A 194 -23.61 6.19 8.11
C VAL A 194 -25.10 6.34 7.83
N ALA A 195 -25.57 5.85 6.67
CA ALA A 195 -26.99 5.84 6.34
C ALA A 195 -27.82 5.11 7.43
N TRP A 196 -27.36 3.91 7.81
CA TRP A 196 -28.05 3.09 8.81
C TRP A 196 -28.04 3.74 10.21
N VAL A 197 -26.91 4.27 10.65
CA VAL A 197 -26.77 4.91 11.97
C VAL A 197 -27.64 6.16 12.04
N THR A 198 -27.54 7.08 11.07
CA THR A 198 -28.32 8.33 11.05
C THR A 198 -29.81 8.04 11.02
N TYR A 199 -30.27 7.13 10.16
CA TYR A 199 -31.70 6.76 10.07
C TYR A 199 -32.24 6.14 11.38
N ARG A 200 -31.42 5.36 12.10
CA ARG A 200 -31.81 4.72 13.37
C ARG A 200 -31.74 5.66 14.58
N ARG A 201 -30.94 6.73 14.51
CA ARG A 201 -30.71 7.70 15.60
C ARG A 201 -31.97 8.51 15.94
N ASP A 202 -32.77 8.85 14.92
CA ASP A 202 -33.96 9.70 15.01
C ASP A 202 -35.26 8.97 15.37
N ARG A 203 -35.21 8.06 16.36
CA ARG A 203 -36.41 7.37 16.87
C ARG A 203 -37.12 8.08 18.02
N ARG A 204 -36.51 9.12 18.61
CA ARG A 204 -37.00 9.76 19.86
C ARG A 204 -37.79 11.05 19.63
N ALA A 205 -37.78 11.62 18.44
CA ALA A 205 -38.62 12.76 18.07
C ALA A 205 -39.62 12.33 16.99
N PRO A 206 -40.87 12.84 16.99
CA PRO A 206 -41.79 12.71 15.87
C PRO A 206 -41.33 13.57 14.69
N ALA A 207 -40.11 13.33 14.20
CA ALA A 207 -39.63 13.91 12.96
C ALA A 207 -40.37 13.24 11.81
N LEU A 208 -40.87 14.04 10.87
CA LEU A 208 -41.49 13.52 9.66
C LEU A 208 -40.51 12.56 8.98
N ARG A 209 -41.00 11.46 8.41
CA ARG A 209 -40.15 10.46 7.71
C ARG A 209 -39.23 11.13 6.68
N ARG A 210 -39.69 12.22 6.07
CA ARG A 210 -38.97 13.06 5.12
C ARG A 210 -37.70 13.70 5.71
N ASP A 211 -37.78 14.27 6.91
CA ASP A 211 -36.65 14.95 7.55
C ASP A 211 -35.52 13.98 7.88
N ARG A 212 -35.89 12.77 8.33
CA ARG A 212 -34.93 11.68 8.58
C ARG A 212 -34.23 11.23 7.30
N MET A 213 -34.97 11.08 6.21
CA MET A 213 -34.39 10.71 4.91
C MET A 213 -33.46 11.81 4.38
N TRP A 214 -33.86 13.07 4.47
CA TRP A 214 -33.04 14.20 4.03
C TRP A 214 -31.73 14.28 4.79
N ARG A 215 -31.78 14.19 6.13
CA ARG A 215 -30.58 14.17 6.95
C ARG A 215 -29.67 12.98 6.66
N THR A 216 -30.25 11.80 6.49
CA THR A 216 -29.50 10.59 6.11
C THR A 216 -28.77 10.81 4.78
N ALA A 217 -29.45 11.41 3.79
CA ALA A 217 -28.82 11.76 2.51
C ALA A 217 -27.66 12.75 2.70
N LEU A 218 -27.83 13.80 3.50
CA LEU A 218 -26.77 14.78 3.79
C LEU A 218 -25.54 14.14 4.45
N ASP A 219 -25.72 13.30 5.48
CA ASP A 219 -24.61 12.63 6.15
C ASP A 219 -23.87 11.67 5.20
N VAL A 220 -24.61 10.94 4.36
CA VAL A 220 -24.02 10.06 3.34
C VAL A 220 -23.24 10.88 2.31
N VAL A 221 -23.80 11.98 1.82
CA VAL A 221 -23.10 12.89 0.89
C VAL A 221 -21.82 13.41 1.53
N LEU A 222 -21.82 13.81 2.80
CA LEU A 222 -20.62 14.31 3.48
C LEU A 222 -19.48 13.29 3.57
N VAL A 223 -19.82 11.99 3.69
CA VAL A 223 -18.80 10.92 3.77
C VAL A 223 -18.38 10.42 2.41
N VAL A 224 -19.31 10.28 1.47
CA VAL A 224 -19.07 9.64 0.17
C VAL A 224 -18.56 10.64 -0.86
N SER A 225 -19.03 11.89 -0.84
CA SER A 225 -18.69 12.87 -1.89
C SER A 225 -17.20 13.16 -2.04
N PRO A 226 -16.35 13.24 -0.97
CA PRO A 226 -14.92 13.45 -1.20
C PRO A 226 -14.28 12.31 -1.99
N ALA A 227 -14.68 11.07 -1.72
CA ALA A 227 -14.17 9.91 -2.44
C ALA A 227 -14.77 9.81 -3.85
N ALA A 228 -16.04 10.16 -4.03
CA ALA A 228 -16.67 10.23 -5.35
C ALA A 228 -16.01 11.29 -6.24
N LEU A 229 -15.68 12.46 -5.69
CA LEU A 229 -14.93 13.51 -6.39
C LEU A 229 -13.51 13.03 -6.75
N ALA A 230 -12.83 12.34 -5.83
CA ALA A 230 -11.52 11.75 -6.12
C ALA A 230 -11.61 10.69 -7.22
N PHE A 231 -12.64 9.84 -7.21
CA PHE A 231 -12.90 8.85 -8.25
C PHE A 231 -13.16 9.51 -9.62
N VAL A 232 -14.09 10.45 -9.68
CA VAL A 232 -14.46 11.14 -10.93
C VAL A 232 -13.28 11.95 -11.46
N GLY A 233 -12.58 12.70 -10.60
CA GLY A 233 -11.41 13.49 -10.98
C GLY A 233 -10.28 12.62 -11.52
N TRP A 234 -10.02 11.47 -10.88
CA TRP A 234 -8.99 10.54 -11.35
C TRP A 234 -9.37 9.85 -12.65
N ALA A 235 -10.62 9.38 -12.79
CA ALA A 235 -11.10 8.75 -14.02
C ALA A 235 -11.12 9.75 -15.18
N PHE A 236 -11.52 10.99 -14.93
CA PHE A 236 -11.50 12.06 -15.93
C PHE A 236 -10.07 12.41 -16.36
N ALA A 237 -9.14 12.52 -15.41
CA ALA A 237 -7.72 12.75 -15.72
C ALA A 237 -7.14 11.59 -16.54
N GLY A 238 -7.44 10.34 -16.18
CA GLY A 238 -7.04 9.16 -16.96
C GLY A 238 -7.58 9.21 -18.39
N TRP A 239 -8.89 9.41 -18.55
CA TRP A 239 -9.50 9.52 -19.88
C TRP A 239 -8.90 10.63 -20.73
N LEU A 240 -8.68 11.81 -20.15
CA LEU A 240 -8.14 12.96 -20.88
C LEU A 240 -6.69 12.74 -21.35
N ILE A 241 -5.90 11.99 -20.58
CA ILE A 241 -4.46 11.82 -20.82
C ILE A 241 -4.16 10.55 -21.61
N THR A 242 -4.73 9.42 -21.20
CA THR A 242 -4.42 8.11 -21.79
C THR A 242 -5.48 7.65 -22.79
N GLY A 243 -6.59 8.39 -22.94
CA GLY A 243 -7.75 7.96 -23.73
C GLY A 243 -8.63 6.92 -23.03
N ASP A 244 -8.25 6.46 -21.83
CA ASP A 244 -8.94 5.43 -21.07
C ASP A 244 -9.20 5.87 -19.63
N ALA A 245 -10.47 5.92 -19.24
CA ALA A 245 -10.89 6.30 -17.89
C ALA A 245 -10.43 5.31 -16.81
N PHE A 246 -10.22 4.05 -17.17
CA PHE A 246 -9.92 2.96 -16.25
C PHE A 246 -8.72 2.11 -16.71
N ALA A 247 -7.63 2.78 -17.09
CA ALA A 247 -6.35 2.16 -17.43
C ALA A 247 -5.87 1.10 -16.41
N GLN A 248 -6.26 1.21 -15.14
CA GLN A 248 -6.04 0.19 -14.10
C GLN A 248 -6.52 -1.23 -14.46
N PHE A 249 -7.55 -1.37 -15.30
CA PHE A 249 -8.16 -2.65 -15.67
C PHE A 249 -7.83 -3.09 -17.09
N THR A 250 -7.53 -2.13 -17.96
CA THR A 250 -7.39 -2.34 -19.41
C THR A 250 -5.95 -2.28 -19.89
N SER A 251 -5.04 -1.67 -19.13
CA SER A 251 -3.63 -1.54 -19.51
C SER A 251 -2.92 -2.89 -19.49
N GLU A 252 -2.06 -3.13 -20.50
CA GLU A 252 -1.16 -4.28 -20.57
C GLU A 252 -0.14 -4.33 -19.43
N TYR A 253 0.09 -3.18 -18.79
CA TYR A 253 0.95 -3.04 -17.61
C TYR A 253 0.17 -3.22 -16.28
N GLY A 254 -1.14 -3.47 -16.35
CA GLY A 254 -2.00 -3.69 -15.19
C GLY A 254 -1.87 -5.08 -14.57
N ASN A 255 -2.30 -5.24 -13.32
CA ASN A 255 -2.16 -6.52 -12.60
C ASN A 255 -2.83 -7.70 -13.30
N ALA A 256 -4.02 -7.50 -13.88
CA ALA A 256 -4.75 -8.57 -14.56
C ALA A 256 -3.99 -9.08 -15.80
N ALA A 257 -3.49 -8.16 -16.64
CA ALA A 257 -2.68 -8.48 -17.80
C ALA A 257 -1.36 -9.17 -17.41
N ILE A 258 -0.69 -8.66 -16.37
CA ILE A 258 0.54 -9.29 -15.85
C ILE A 258 0.28 -10.72 -15.38
N ILE A 259 -0.83 -10.97 -14.69
CA ILE A 259 -1.21 -12.31 -14.22
C ILE A 259 -1.46 -13.25 -15.40
N GLU A 260 -2.19 -12.78 -16.41
CA GLU A 260 -2.48 -13.55 -17.62
C GLU A 260 -1.19 -13.91 -18.37
N GLN A 261 -0.32 -12.93 -18.60
CA GLN A 261 1.00 -13.11 -19.23
C GLN A 261 1.91 -14.03 -18.41
N SER A 262 1.79 -14.03 -17.07
CA SER A 262 2.61 -14.88 -16.19
C SER A 262 2.04 -16.30 -16.01
N GLY A 263 0.98 -16.67 -16.74
CA GLY A 263 0.39 -18.02 -16.69
C GLY A 263 -0.62 -18.24 -15.56
N GLY A 264 -1.17 -17.17 -14.97
CA GLY A 264 -2.25 -17.21 -13.99
C GLY A 264 -1.87 -16.76 -12.57
N SER A 265 -2.86 -16.64 -11.69
CA SER A 265 -2.71 -16.08 -10.33
C SER A 265 -2.05 -17.02 -9.32
N GLY A 266 -1.64 -18.21 -9.76
CA GLY A 266 -1.08 -19.27 -8.91
C GLY A 266 -2.11 -20.14 -8.18
N SER A 267 -3.42 -19.99 -8.47
CA SER A 267 -4.49 -20.85 -7.93
C SER A 267 -5.34 -21.47 -9.06
N SER A 268 -5.59 -22.78 -9.02
CA SER A 268 -6.36 -23.46 -10.08
C SER A 268 -7.88 -23.49 -9.84
N GLY A 269 -8.37 -22.87 -8.75
CA GLY A 269 -9.81 -22.80 -8.47
C GLY A 269 -10.23 -21.88 -7.32
N THR A 270 -11.50 -21.51 -7.30
CA THR A 270 -12.09 -20.56 -6.32
C THR A 270 -11.99 -21.03 -4.88
N ALA A 271 -12.16 -22.34 -4.63
CA ALA A 271 -12.05 -22.93 -3.30
C ALA A 271 -10.60 -22.90 -2.76
N GLU A 272 -9.63 -23.12 -3.63
CA GLU A 272 -8.21 -23.03 -3.28
C GLU A 272 -7.81 -21.59 -2.99
N ALA A 273 -8.26 -20.64 -3.82
CA ALA A 273 -8.02 -19.22 -3.62
C ALA A 273 -8.61 -18.72 -2.29
N LEU A 274 -9.82 -19.16 -1.93
CA LEU A 274 -10.44 -18.86 -0.64
C LEU A 274 -9.61 -19.46 0.51
N ARG A 275 -9.21 -20.73 0.42
CA ARG A 275 -8.37 -21.38 1.44
C ARG A 275 -7.04 -20.64 1.62
N PHE A 276 -6.39 -20.27 0.53
CA PHE A 276 -5.13 -19.52 0.53
C PHE A 276 -5.30 -18.19 1.28
N SER A 277 -6.33 -17.42 0.91
CA SER A 277 -6.63 -16.13 1.55
C SER A 277 -6.92 -16.27 3.04
N MET A 278 -7.67 -17.31 3.44
CA MET A 278 -7.96 -17.58 4.85
C MET A 278 -6.70 -17.93 5.65
N ILE A 279 -5.72 -18.62 5.04
CA ILE A 279 -4.44 -18.92 5.67
C ILE A 279 -3.61 -17.64 5.85
N GLU A 280 -3.55 -16.77 4.86
CA GLU A 280 -2.85 -15.48 4.97
C GLU A 280 -3.46 -14.59 6.06
N LEU A 281 -4.79 -14.51 6.13
CA LEU A 281 -5.49 -13.83 7.22
C LEU A 281 -5.15 -14.42 8.59
N ALA A 282 -5.04 -15.75 8.68
CA ALA A 282 -4.66 -16.43 9.91
C ALA A 282 -3.18 -16.24 10.28
N ILE A 283 -2.28 -16.10 9.31
CA ILE A 283 -0.86 -15.74 9.55
C ILE A 283 -0.75 -14.34 10.18
N LEU A 284 -1.55 -13.40 9.71
CA LEU A 284 -1.50 -12.01 10.15
C LEU A 284 -2.28 -11.76 11.45
N ALA A 285 -3.39 -12.46 11.66
CA ALA A 285 -4.28 -12.24 12.80
C ALA A 285 -5.01 -13.54 13.23
N PRO A 286 -4.29 -14.55 13.75
CA PRO A 286 -4.83 -15.90 13.96
C PRO A 286 -6.02 -15.94 14.92
N LEU A 287 -6.00 -15.10 15.95
CA LEU A 287 -7.03 -15.08 16.99
C LEU A 287 -8.11 -14.00 16.76
N LEU A 288 -8.10 -13.32 15.61
CA LEU A 288 -9.07 -12.26 15.30
C LEU A 288 -10.52 -12.77 15.23
N PRO A 289 -10.85 -13.91 14.59
CA PRO A 289 -12.24 -14.37 14.53
C PRO A 289 -12.83 -14.61 15.93
N LEU A 290 -12.08 -15.33 16.77
CA LEU A 290 -12.46 -15.59 18.17
C LEU A 290 -12.64 -14.29 18.96
N LEU A 291 -11.66 -13.39 18.87
CA LEU A 291 -11.72 -12.09 19.54
C LEU A 291 -12.94 -11.29 19.07
N THR A 292 -13.22 -11.27 17.77
CA THR A 292 -14.33 -10.52 17.19
C THR A 292 -15.67 -11.04 17.70
N VAL A 293 -15.88 -12.35 17.71
CA VAL A 293 -17.10 -12.97 18.25
C VAL A 293 -17.29 -12.62 19.72
N VAL A 294 -16.24 -12.78 20.54
CA VAL A 294 -16.28 -12.45 21.96
C VAL A 294 -16.61 -10.96 22.18
N VAL A 295 -15.95 -10.07 21.44
CA VAL A 295 -16.18 -8.62 21.55
C VAL A 295 -17.60 -8.25 21.11
N ILE A 296 -18.12 -8.82 20.02
CA ILE A 296 -19.50 -8.61 19.56
C ILE A 296 -20.49 -9.09 20.62
N ALA A 297 -20.32 -10.30 21.15
CA ALA A 297 -21.21 -10.86 22.18
C ALA A 297 -21.23 -9.99 23.45
N LEU A 298 -20.05 -9.55 23.92
CA LEU A 298 -19.93 -8.62 25.05
C LEU A 298 -20.62 -7.29 24.75
N ARG A 299 -20.43 -6.74 23.55
CA ARG A 299 -20.99 -5.46 23.12
C ARG A 299 -22.51 -5.50 22.91
N LEU A 300 -23.06 -6.60 22.42
CA LEU A 300 -24.49 -6.86 22.32
C LEU A 300 -25.12 -6.91 23.71
N ARG A 301 -24.52 -7.66 24.64
CA ARG A 301 -24.94 -7.69 26.04
C ARG A 301 -24.88 -6.32 26.70
N TRP A 302 -23.94 -5.47 26.29
CA TRP A 302 -23.80 -4.10 26.80
C TRP A 302 -24.62 -3.07 26.01
N ARG A 303 -25.38 -3.50 24.99
CA ARG A 303 -26.15 -2.65 24.06
C ARG A 303 -25.32 -1.51 23.45
N ARG A 304 -24.04 -1.77 23.15
CA ARG A 304 -23.09 -0.76 22.64
C ARG A 304 -22.22 -1.28 21.50
N VAL A 305 -22.86 -1.92 20.52
CA VAL A 305 -22.21 -2.46 19.32
C VAL A 305 -21.80 -1.37 18.34
N TYR A 306 -22.57 -0.28 18.26
CA TYR A 306 -22.40 0.75 17.24
C TYR A 306 -20.96 1.25 17.06
N PRO A 307 -20.18 1.60 18.12
CA PRO A 307 -18.82 2.09 17.93
C PRO A 307 -17.82 1.04 17.41
N LEU A 308 -18.19 -0.25 17.38
CA LEU A 308 -17.37 -1.33 16.80
C LEU A 308 -17.61 -1.47 15.28
N LEU A 309 -18.80 -1.12 14.82
CA LEU A 309 -19.23 -1.33 13.42
C LEU A 309 -18.38 -0.59 12.39
N PRO A 310 -17.90 0.66 12.60
CA PRO A 310 -17.07 1.34 11.59
C PRO A 310 -15.86 0.52 11.17
N ALA A 311 -15.05 0.08 12.12
CA ALA A 311 -13.84 -0.69 11.81
C ALA A 311 -14.17 -2.07 11.22
N LEU A 312 -15.16 -2.77 11.78
CA LEU A 312 -15.55 -4.10 11.29
C LEU A 312 -16.10 -4.06 9.87
N LEU A 313 -17.00 -3.13 9.56
CA LEU A 313 -17.65 -3.08 8.25
C LEU A 313 -16.70 -2.52 7.19
N MET A 314 -15.94 -1.46 7.49
CA MET A 314 -15.02 -0.88 6.52
C MET A 314 -13.87 -1.82 6.21
N ILE A 315 -13.13 -2.26 7.24
CA ILE A 315 -11.97 -3.13 7.01
C ILE A 315 -12.45 -4.52 6.57
N GLY A 316 -13.58 -5.00 7.07
CA GLY A 316 -14.19 -6.25 6.59
C GLY A 316 -14.59 -6.19 5.12
N ALA A 317 -15.12 -5.06 4.64
CA ALA A 317 -15.44 -4.88 3.21
C ALA A 317 -14.17 -4.84 2.34
N VAL A 318 -13.10 -4.20 2.83
CA VAL A 318 -11.78 -4.21 2.15
C VAL A 318 -11.24 -5.64 2.05
N LEU A 319 -11.21 -6.38 3.16
CA LEU A 319 -10.74 -7.76 3.18
C LEU A 319 -11.60 -8.65 2.28
N ALA A 320 -12.93 -8.52 2.32
CA ALA A 320 -13.83 -9.26 1.45
C ALA A 320 -13.58 -8.94 -0.03
N PHE A 321 -13.38 -7.67 -0.36
CA PHE A 321 -13.03 -7.25 -1.72
C PHE A 321 -11.70 -7.88 -2.17
N GLN A 322 -10.68 -7.88 -1.32
CA GLN A 322 -9.38 -8.48 -1.64
C GLN A 322 -9.48 -9.99 -1.88
N VAL A 323 -10.20 -10.71 -1.01
CA VAL A 323 -10.46 -12.16 -1.19
C VAL A 323 -11.20 -12.43 -2.50
N ILE A 324 -12.27 -11.66 -2.80
CA ILE A 324 -13.07 -11.84 -4.02
C ILE A 324 -12.23 -11.53 -5.26
N SER A 325 -11.41 -10.47 -5.23
CA SER A 325 -10.51 -10.09 -6.32
C SER A 325 -9.48 -11.19 -6.60
N TYR A 326 -8.89 -11.78 -5.56
CA TYR A 326 -7.97 -12.90 -5.72
C TYR A 326 -8.67 -14.15 -6.27
N MET A 327 -9.86 -14.48 -5.77
CA MET A 327 -10.68 -15.59 -6.28
C MET A 327 -11.07 -15.43 -7.77
N ARG A 328 -11.16 -14.18 -8.24
CA ARG A 328 -11.43 -13.85 -9.65
C ARG A 328 -10.19 -13.75 -10.52
N GLY A 329 -8.99 -13.97 -9.96
CA GLY A 329 -7.72 -13.86 -10.69
C GLY A 329 -7.32 -12.44 -11.07
N SER A 330 -7.96 -11.40 -10.51
CA SER A 330 -7.65 -10.01 -10.85
C SER A 330 -6.47 -9.43 -10.06
N THR A 331 -5.96 -10.17 -9.07
CA THR A 331 -4.85 -9.76 -8.19
C THR A 331 -3.99 -10.97 -7.79
N PHE A 332 -2.76 -10.72 -7.34
CA PHE A 332 -1.84 -11.74 -6.83
C PHE A 332 -2.19 -12.19 -5.40
N GLY A 333 -1.82 -13.42 -5.04
CA GLY A 333 -1.91 -13.95 -3.68
C GLY A 333 -0.70 -13.55 -2.85
N PHE A 334 -0.59 -12.26 -2.50
CA PHE A 334 0.50 -11.77 -1.64
C PHE A 334 0.01 -11.43 -0.23
N LEU A 335 0.78 -11.86 0.78
CA LEU A 335 0.47 -11.66 2.20
C LEU A 335 0.13 -10.20 2.53
N ARG A 336 0.87 -9.26 1.94
CA ARG A 336 0.71 -7.82 2.16
C ARG A 336 -0.67 -7.26 1.80
N PHE A 337 -1.39 -7.87 0.87
CA PHE A 337 -2.72 -7.37 0.51
C PHE A 337 -3.67 -7.48 1.69
N TYR A 338 -3.54 -8.51 2.50
CA TYR A 338 -4.37 -8.73 3.69
C TYR A 338 -3.91 -7.97 4.93
N MET A 339 -2.88 -7.13 4.84
CA MET A 339 -2.27 -6.43 5.99
C MET A 339 -3.25 -5.57 6.80
N THR A 340 -4.37 -5.13 6.20
CA THR A 340 -5.44 -4.40 6.91
C THR A 340 -6.07 -5.20 8.05
N VAL A 341 -5.98 -6.53 8.03
CA VAL A 341 -6.42 -7.41 9.11
C VAL A 341 -5.64 -7.17 10.41
N VAL A 342 -4.36 -6.79 10.33
CA VAL A 342 -3.52 -6.47 11.50
C VAL A 342 -4.04 -5.21 12.18
N LEU A 343 -4.45 -4.21 11.40
CA LEU A 343 -5.10 -3.00 11.90
C LEU A 343 -6.47 -3.34 12.51
N LEU A 344 -7.27 -4.18 11.86
CA LEU A 344 -8.55 -4.61 12.39
C LEU A 344 -8.39 -5.30 13.75
N ALA A 345 -7.41 -6.21 13.88
CA ALA A 345 -7.07 -6.86 15.13
C ALA A 345 -6.70 -5.86 16.22
N ALA A 346 -5.86 -4.87 15.91
CA ALA A 346 -5.49 -3.82 16.86
C ALA A 346 -6.71 -3.01 17.33
N VAL A 347 -7.61 -2.63 16.41
CA VAL A 347 -8.82 -1.88 16.75
C VAL A 347 -9.79 -2.72 17.58
N VAL A 348 -10.07 -3.97 17.18
CA VAL A 348 -10.95 -4.89 17.91
C VAL A 348 -10.37 -5.18 19.31
N ALA A 349 -9.06 -5.39 19.43
CA ALA A 349 -8.38 -5.61 20.71
C ALA A 349 -8.56 -4.40 21.64
N VAL A 350 -8.29 -3.18 21.17
CA VAL A 350 -8.52 -1.94 21.93
C VAL A 350 -10.02 -1.76 22.28
N MET A 351 -10.92 -2.25 21.43
CA MET A 351 -12.36 -2.18 21.63
C MET A 351 -12.92 -3.23 22.59
N SER A 352 -12.20 -4.32 22.85
CA SER A 352 -12.59 -5.31 23.86
C SER A 352 -12.59 -4.72 25.28
N VAL A 353 -11.72 -3.73 25.53
CA VAL A 353 -11.57 -3.10 26.85
C VAL A 353 -12.65 -2.03 27.06
N PRO A 354 -13.42 -2.05 28.17
CA PRO A 354 -14.40 -1.03 28.49
C PRO A 354 -13.80 0.39 28.53
N ALA A 355 -14.51 1.36 27.93
CA ALA A 355 -14.11 2.76 27.98
C ALA A 355 -14.23 3.33 29.40
N ARG A 356 -13.27 4.16 29.81
CA ARG A 356 -13.23 4.83 31.12
C ARG A 356 -13.54 6.32 31.05
N ARG A 357 -13.62 6.88 29.84
CA ARG A 357 -13.99 8.27 29.60
C ARG A 357 -14.74 8.40 28.29
N HIS A 358 -15.49 9.48 28.17
CA HIS A 358 -16.06 9.89 26.90
C HIS A 358 -14.97 10.42 25.96
N PRO A 359 -15.13 10.22 24.65
CA PRO A 359 -14.26 10.88 23.68
C PRO A 359 -14.33 12.40 23.87
N PRO A 360 -13.21 13.12 23.75
CA PRO A 360 -13.23 14.57 23.85
C PRO A 360 -13.95 15.16 22.62
N VAL A 361 -15.01 15.94 22.86
CA VAL A 361 -15.82 16.59 21.82
C VAL A 361 -15.80 18.09 22.05
N ARG A 362 -15.60 18.89 21.00
CA ARG A 362 -15.70 20.35 21.08
C ARG A 362 -17.16 20.81 21.02
N ARG A 363 -17.94 20.24 20.11
CA ARG A 363 -19.37 20.52 19.92
C ARG A 363 -20.11 19.22 19.63
N PRO A 364 -20.82 18.62 20.61
CA PRO A 364 -21.65 17.45 20.34
C PRO A 364 -22.77 17.81 19.37
N GLY A 365 -23.08 16.89 18.45
CA GLY A 365 -24.22 17.07 17.56
C GLY A 365 -25.55 16.92 18.29
N PRO A 366 -26.67 17.32 17.66
CA PRO A 366 -27.96 17.39 18.33
C PRO A 366 -28.47 16.02 18.82
N HIS A 367 -27.94 14.91 18.28
CA HIS A 367 -28.33 13.54 18.62
C HIS A 367 -27.18 12.74 19.20
N ALA A 368 -26.23 13.43 19.85
CA ALA A 368 -25.15 12.81 20.59
C ALA A 368 -25.72 11.87 21.67
N VAL A 369 -25.26 10.63 21.70
CA VAL A 369 -25.66 9.65 22.71
C VAL A 369 -24.49 9.42 23.65
N THR A 370 -24.42 10.23 24.71
CA THR A 370 -23.40 10.03 25.76
C THR A 370 -23.76 8.81 26.60
N SER A 371 -23.12 7.67 26.30
CA SER A 371 -23.34 6.43 27.05
C SER A 371 -22.82 6.51 28.50
N PRO A 372 -23.56 6.04 29.52
CA PRO A 372 -23.08 6.09 30.90
C PRO A 372 -21.77 5.30 31.09
N LEU A 373 -20.77 5.95 31.69
CA LEU A 373 -19.51 5.31 32.08
C LEU A 373 -19.78 4.28 33.18
N ARG A 374 -19.32 3.03 33.01
CA ARG A 374 -19.58 1.98 34.02
C ARG A 374 -18.82 2.24 35.32
N PRO A 375 -19.46 2.05 36.49
CA PRO A 375 -18.83 2.29 37.79
C PRO A 375 -17.68 1.31 38.09
N ARG A 376 -16.65 1.84 38.74
CA ARG A 376 -15.28 1.30 38.89
C ARG A 376 -15.18 -0.01 39.72
N ARG A 377 -16.12 -0.28 40.62
CA ARG A 377 -16.00 -1.35 41.64
C ARG A 377 -16.47 -2.75 41.20
N ARG A 378 -17.52 -2.87 40.38
CA ARG A 378 -18.17 -4.17 40.07
C ARG A 378 -17.55 -4.94 38.88
N THR A 379 -16.47 -4.42 38.28
CA THR A 379 -15.97 -4.86 36.95
C THR A 379 -14.45 -4.98 36.85
N ARG A 380 -13.69 -4.89 37.95
CA ARG A 380 -12.21 -4.94 37.92
C ARG A 380 -11.68 -6.23 37.28
N THR A 381 -12.14 -7.39 37.73
CA THR A 381 -11.73 -8.70 37.20
C THR A 381 -12.08 -8.85 35.71
N ARG A 382 -13.32 -8.51 35.31
CA ARG A 382 -13.74 -8.56 33.89
C ARG A 382 -12.95 -7.61 33.00
N THR A 383 -12.56 -6.45 33.52
CA THR A 383 -11.73 -5.47 32.78
C THR A 383 -10.30 -5.95 32.62
N VAL A 384 -9.75 -6.62 33.65
CA VAL A 384 -8.42 -7.25 33.58
C VAL A 384 -8.42 -8.40 32.59
N VAL A 385 -9.43 -9.27 32.61
CA VAL A 385 -9.57 -10.38 31.64
C VAL A 385 -9.65 -9.83 30.22
N ALA A 386 -10.56 -8.89 29.93
CA ALA A 386 -10.68 -8.30 28.59
C ALA A 386 -9.39 -7.61 28.12
N ALA A 387 -8.71 -6.89 29.01
CA ALA A 387 -7.42 -6.27 28.72
C ALA A 387 -6.32 -7.29 28.46
N SER A 388 -6.28 -8.39 29.23
CA SER A 388 -5.31 -9.46 29.05
C SER A 388 -5.55 -10.19 27.74
N THR A 389 -6.81 -10.52 27.41
CA THR A 389 -7.17 -11.11 26.11
C THR A 389 -6.77 -10.21 24.95
N ALA A 390 -7.01 -8.89 25.05
CA ALA A 390 -6.60 -7.94 24.01
C ALA A 390 -5.09 -7.97 23.76
N VAL A 391 -4.30 -7.96 24.83
CA VAL A 391 -2.84 -7.99 24.75
C VAL A 391 -2.36 -9.34 24.25
N VAL A 392 -2.90 -10.45 24.75
CA VAL A 392 -2.53 -11.81 24.31
C VAL A 392 -2.81 -12.00 22.82
N VAL A 393 -3.98 -11.59 22.33
CA VAL A 393 -4.31 -11.72 20.90
C VAL A 393 -3.31 -10.96 20.02
N MET A 394 -2.94 -9.75 20.42
CA MET A 394 -1.96 -8.94 19.70
C MET A 394 -0.53 -9.46 19.87
N ALA A 395 -0.19 -10.00 21.03
CA ALA A 395 1.14 -10.56 21.31
C ALA A 395 1.36 -11.87 20.57
N VAL A 396 0.32 -12.68 20.37
CA VAL A 396 0.38 -13.93 19.58
C VAL A 396 0.53 -13.64 18.09
N SER A 397 -0.07 -12.56 17.57
CA SER A 397 0.07 -12.26 16.14
C SER A 397 1.50 -11.90 15.75
N VAL A 398 2.29 -11.29 16.62
CA VAL A 398 3.69 -10.92 16.33
C VAL A 398 4.57 -12.11 15.92
N PRO A 399 4.73 -13.19 16.73
CA PRO A 399 5.54 -14.34 16.35
C PRO A 399 4.90 -15.18 15.24
N VAL A 400 3.56 -15.27 15.17
CA VAL A 400 2.88 -16.00 14.09
C VAL A 400 3.11 -15.32 12.75
N THR A 401 3.01 -13.98 12.70
CA THR A 401 3.36 -13.20 11.51
C THR A 401 4.84 -13.35 11.17
N ALA A 402 5.75 -13.27 12.15
CA ALA A 402 7.19 -13.48 11.92
C ALA A 402 7.47 -14.85 11.28
N TYR A 403 6.85 -15.91 11.80
CA TYR A 403 6.99 -17.25 11.26
C TYR A 403 6.38 -17.37 9.87
N GLY A 404 5.17 -16.84 9.67
CA GLY A 404 4.48 -16.89 8.39
C GLY A 404 5.21 -16.14 7.27
N MET A 405 5.90 -15.04 7.60
CA MET A 405 6.78 -14.34 6.67
C MET A 405 7.91 -15.22 6.14
N THR A 406 8.32 -16.28 6.84
CA THR A 406 9.37 -17.20 6.35
C THR A 406 8.88 -18.21 5.31
N SER A 407 7.59 -18.17 4.94
CA SER A 407 6.99 -19.11 3.99
C SER A 407 7.14 -18.59 2.54
N PRO A 408 7.84 -19.32 1.65
CA PRO A 408 7.93 -18.91 0.24
C PRO A 408 6.57 -18.99 -0.48
N LYS A 409 5.66 -19.84 0.01
CA LYS A 409 4.32 -20.00 -0.58
C LYS A 409 3.37 -18.84 -0.27
N TYR A 410 3.33 -18.42 0.99
CA TYR A 410 2.36 -17.40 1.44
C TYR A 410 2.94 -16.00 1.50
N ALA A 411 4.26 -15.88 1.66
CA ALA A 411 4.96 -14.61 1.82
C ALA A 411 6.15 -14.51 0.85
N PRO A 412 5.94 -14.67 -0.48
CA PRO A 412 7.01 -14.74 -1.47
C PRO A 412 7.87 -13.48 -1.51
N GLN A 413 7.35 -12.32 -1.08
CA GLN A 413 8.13 -11.08 -1.04
C GLN A 413 8.85 -10.90 0.30
N GLU A 414 8.23 -11.32 1.40
CA GLU A 414 8.74 -11.10 2.74
C GLU A 414 9.74 -12.16 3.21
N PHE A 415 9.71 -13.38 2.67
CA PHE A 415 10.60 -14.45 3.15
C PHE A 415 12.09 -14.12 2.94
N ALA A 416 12.39 -13.32 1.92
CA ALA A 416 13.73 -12.79 1.65
C ALA A 416 14.36 -12.02 2.82
N VAL A 417 13.53 -11.44 3.71
CA VAL A 417 13.98 -10.74 4.92
C VAL A 417 14.81 -11.64 5.83
N GLY A 418 14.58 -12.97 5.82
CA GLY A 418 15.36 -13.94 6.58
C GLY A 418 16.86 -13.79 6.34
N SER A 419 17.28 -13.79 5.08
CA SER A 419 18.68 -13.64 4.67
C SER A 419 19.31 -12.27 4.99
N VAL A 420 18.48 -11.23 5.10
CA VAL A 420 18.93 -9.87 5.45
C VAL A 420 19.16 -9.70 6.95
N VAL A 421 18.28 -10.29 7.77
CA VAL A 421 18.33 -10.17 9.25
C VAL A 421 19.28 -11.19 9.86
N TRP A 422 19.35 -12.41 9.31
CA TRP A 422 20.27 -13.46 9.73
C TRP A 422 21.11 -13.97 8.56
N PRO A 423 22.15 -13.22 8.14
CA PRO A 423 23.04 -13.66 7.07
C PRO A 423 23.76 -14.97 7.44
N ARG A 424 23.69 -15.95 6.54
CA ARG A 424 24.40 -17.24 6.63
C ARG A 424 25.22 -17.45 5.35
N PRO A 425 26.38 -16.79 5.22
CA PRO A 425 27.13 -16.77 3.95
C PRO A 425 27.50 -18.16 3.43
N ASP A 426 27.72 -19.13 4.33
CA ASP A 426 28.13 -20.50 4.00
C ASP A 426 26.93 -21.45 3.79
N SER A 427 25.69 -20.96 3.92
CA SER A 427 24.49 -21.79 3.76
C SER A 427 24.24 -22.09 2.28
N VAL A 428 24.21 -23.38 1.95
CA VAL A 428 23.88 -23.91 0.60
C VAL A 428 22.43 -24.39 0.49
N SER A 429 21.59 -24.12 1.49
CA SER A 429 20.18 -24.52 1.44
C SER A 429 19.44 -23.76 0.33
N GLU A 430 18.64 -24.48 -0.44
CA GLU A 430 17.85 -23.93 -1.56
C GLU A 430 17.01 -22.72 -1.12
N LYS A 431 16.30 -22.85 0.01
CA LYS A 431 15.54 -21.74 0.61
C LYS A 431 16.37 -20.48 0.81
N TYR A 432 17.59 -20.60 1.36
CA TYR A 432 18.43 -19.42 1.60
C TYR A 432 19.00 -18.84 0.30
N LEU A 433 19.28 -19.68 -0.70
CA LEU A 433 19.67 -19.23 -2.03
C LEU A 433 18.53 -18.44 -2.70
N ASP A 434 17.29 -18.90 -2.57
CA ASP A 434 16.09 -18.20 -3.06
C ASP A 434 15.88 -16.86 -2.36
N GLU A 435 16.01 -16.82 -1.02
CA GLU A 435 15.96 -15.57 -0.25
C GLU A 435 16.97 -14.55 -0.79
N ARG A 436 18.23 -14.97 -0.99
CA ARG A 436 19.27 -14.10 -1.54
C ARG A 436 19.00 -13.67 -2.97
N LYS A 437 18.39 -14.53 -3.79
CA LYS A 437 18.02 -14.20 -5.17
C LYS A 437 16.99 -13.07 -5.20
N ILE A 438 16.01 -13.09 -4.29
CA ILE A 438 15.02 -12.00 -4.15
C ILE A 438 15.65 -10.73 -3.62
N VAL A 439 16.55 -10.81 -2.62
CA VAL A 439 17.29 -9.63 -2.13
C VAL A 439 18.10 -8.97 -3.26
N ARG A 440 18.64 -9.79 -4.17
CA ARG A 440 19.39 -9.33 -5.35
C ARG A 440 18.52 -8.83 -6.49
N SER A 441 17.19 -8.88 -6.39
CA SER A 441 16.33 -8.27 -7.41
C SER A 441 16.69 -6.80 -7.61
N PHE A 442 16.79 -6.37 -8.87
CA PHE A 442 17.24 -5.04 -9.27
C PHE A 442 18.73 -4.73 -8.99
N SER A 443 19.58 -5.76 -8.84
CA SER A 443 21.04 -5.58 -8.80
C SER A 443 21.63 -5.47 -10.20
N THR A 444 21.21 -6.33 -11.12
CA THR A 444 21.62 -6.30 -12.54
C THR A 444 21.21 -4.98 -13.19
N GLU A 445 19.97 -4.53 -12.96
CA GLU A 445 19.45 -3.27 -13.47
C GLU A 445 20.24 -2.06 -12.95
N ARG A 446 20.77 -2.14 -11.72
CA ARG A 446 21.64 -1.11 -11.14
C ARG A 446 23.01 -1.08 -11.77
N ASP A 447 23.56 -2.25 -12.06
CA ASP A 447 24.81 -2.38 -12.79
C ASP A 447 24.66 -1.86 -14.22
N LEU A 448 23.51 -2.12 -14.86
CA LEU A 448 23.17 -1.59 -16.18
C LEU A 448 23.04 -0.06 -16.16
N ALA A 449 22.32 0.50 -15.20
CA ALA A 449 22.22 1.95 -15.03
C ALA A 449 23.60 2.60 -14.88
N ARG A 450 24.45 2.05 -13.99
CA ARG A 450 25.83 2.51 -13.81
C ARG A 450 26.73 2.30 -15.02
N TYR A 451 26.48 1.27 -15.82
CA TYR A 451 27.19 1.05 -17.07
C TYR A 451 26.84 2.15 -18.08
N LEU A 452 25.55 2.42 -18.29
CA LEU A 452 25.07 3.46 -19.21
C LEU A 452 25.51 4.86 -18.76
N ASP A 453 25.40 5.16 -17.46
CA ASP A 453 25.83 6.45 -16.89
C ASP A 453 27.32 6.74 -17.14
N ARG A 454 28.16 5.70 -17.15
CA ARG A 454 29.61 5.83 -17.41
C ARG A 454 29.94 6.11 -18.88
N LEU A 455 29.02 5.84 -19.80
CA LEU A 455 29.24 6.13 -21.22
C LEU A 455 29.07 7.62 -21.55
N GLY A 456 28.49 8.43 -20.65
CA GLY A 456 28.31 9.86 -20.86
C GLY A 456 27.44 10.19 -22.07
N LEU A 457 26.35 9.42 -22.26
CA LEU A 457 25.51 9.50 -23.44
C LEU A 457 24.71 10.81 -23.49
N PRO A 458 24.46 11.37 -24.70
CA PRO A 458 23.51 12.47 -24.88
C PRO A 458 22.09 12.14 -24.39
N GLU A 459 21.29 13.17 -24.13
CA GLU A 459 19.87 13.00 -23.80
C GLU A 459 19.14 12.21 -24.91
N GLY A 460 18.24 11.31 -24.53
CA GLY A 460 17.47 10.47 -25.47
C GLY A 460 18.24 9.35 -26.20
N SER A 461 19.49 9.07 -25.82
CA SER A 461 20.31 8.06 -26.50
C SER A 461 19.94 6.60 -26.20
N VAL A 462 19.10 6.34 -25.21
CA VAL A 462 18.76 4.98 -24.75
C VAL A 462 17.25 4.76 -24.80
N LEU A 463 16.78 3.90 -25.70
CA LEU A 463 15.38 3.53 -25.79
C LEU A 463 15.08 2.32 -24.89
N VAL A 464 14.09 2.46 -24.01
CA VAL A 464 13.71 1.40 -23.07
C VAL A 464 12.23 1.48 -22.69
N ASP A 465 11.57 0.32 -22.60
CA ASP A 465 10.21 0.21 -22.08
C ASP A 465 10.23 0.04 -20.54
N THR A 466 9.26 0.66 -19.86
CA THR A 466 9.16 0.67 -18.40
C THR A 466 8.50 -0.58 -17.78
N VAL A 467 8.10 -1.62 -18.54
CA VAL A 467 7.61 -2.92 -17.99
C VAL A 467 8.62 -3.49 -17.00
N TYR A 468 9.88 -3.59 -17.44
CA TYR A 468 11.02 -3.95 -16.59
C TYR A 468 12.05 -2.82 -16.49
N GLY A 469 12.12 -1.93 -17.48
CA GLY A 469 13.13 -0.88 -17.56
C GLY A 469 13.00 0.21 -16.50
N PHE A 470 11.86 0.29 -15.80
CA PHE A 470 11.69 1.23 -14.70
C PHE A 470 12.84 1.13 -13.67
N ALA A 471 13.32 -0.10 -13.42
CA ALA A 471 14.38 -0.35 -12.45
C ALA A 471 15.76 0.16 -12.91
N VAL A 472 16.02 0.17 -14.22
CA VAL A 472 17.24 0.76 -14.79
C VAL A 472 17.16 2.29 -14.73
N VAL A 473 16.05 2.86 -15.18
CA VAL A 473 15.86 4.31 -15.27
C VAL A 473 15.96 4.98 -13.90
N VAL A 474 15.27 4.42 -12.90
CA VAL A 474 15.22 5.00 -11.54
C VAL A 474 16.57 4.98 -10.83
N GLN A 475 17.41 4.01 -11.16
CA GLN A 475 18.72 3.82 -10.56
C GLN A 475 19.83 4.60 -11.25
N SER A 476 19.55 5.21 -12.41
CA SER A 476 20.50 6.06 -13.13
C SER A 476 20.61 7.46 -12.52
N THR A 477 21.81 8.03 -12.55
CA THR A 477 22.06 9.43 -12.19
C THR A 477 21.82 10.39 -13.37
N HIS A 478 21.64 9.88 -14.59
CA HIS A 478 21.34 10.66 -15.79
C HIS A 478 20.02 10.19 -16.45
N PRO A 479 18.86 10.35 -15.79
CA PRO A 479 17.57 9.83 -16.28
C PRO A 479 17.14 10.39 -17.64
N LYS A 480 17.66 11.55 -18.06
CA LYS A 480 17.35 12.16 -19.37
C LYS A 480 17.97 11.44 -20.57
N GLN A 481 18.95 10.55 -20.35
CA GLN A 481 19.49 9.73 -21.44
C GLN A 481 18.46 8.71 -21.96
N PHE A 482 17.41 8.43 -21.19
CA PHE A 482 16.40 7.44 -21.55
C PHE A 482 15.21 8.08 -22.28
N VAL A 483 14.74 7.38 -23.31
CA VAL A 483 13.43 7.59 -23.93
C VAL A 483 12.51 6.48 -23.42
N ILE A 484 11.45 6.87 -22.73
CA ILE A 484 10.51 5.97 -22.04
C ILE A 484 9.08 6.17 -22.52
N PRO A 485 8.16 5.21 -22.32
CA PRO A 485 6.79 5.28 -22.85
C PRO A 485 5.99 6.52 -22.45
N SER A 486 6.33 7.18 -21.33
CA SER A 486 5.68 8.43 -20.92
C SER A 486 6.12 9.66 -21.73
N ASP A 487 7.21 9.59 -22.49
CA ASP A 487 7.66 10.72 -23.31
C ASP A 487 6.70 10.95 -24.49
N SER A 488 6.38 12.21 -24.79
CA SER A 488 5.37 12.55 -25.82
C SER A 488 5.74 12.10 -27.24
N ASP A 489 7.03 11.95 -27.52
CA ASP A 489 7.62 11.53 -28.78
C ASP A 489 8.09 10.07 -28.77
N PHE A 490 7.81 9.30 -27.70
CA PHE A 490 8.26 7.90 -27.57
C PHE A 490 7.93 7.05 -28.79
N THR A 491 6.69 7.12 -29.29
CA THR A 491 6.26 6.35 -30.47
C THR A 491 7.00 6.76 -31.74
N ALA A 492 7.35 8.04 -31.90
CA ALA A 492 8.13 8.50 -33.05
C ALA A 492 9.55 7.95 -32.98
N VAL A 493 10.20 8.06 -31.81
CA VAL A 493 11.54 7.53 -31.56
C VAL A 493 11.59 6.00 -31.69
N LEU A 494 10.56 5.29 -31.20
CA LEU A 494 10.45 3.84 -31.31
C LEU A 494 10.29 3.38 -32.77
N ASN A 495 9.61 4.17 -33.61
CA ASN A 495 9.42 3.83 -35.01
C ASN A 495 10.65 4.10 -35.87
N ASP A 496 11.43 5.13 -35.51
CA ASP A 496 12.63 5.57 -36.23
C ASP A 496 13.78 5.96 -35.27
N PRO A 497 14.45 4.97 -34.67
CA PRO A 497 15.44 5.19 -33.62
C PRO A 497 16.72 5.88 -34.12
N VAL A 498 17.11 5.65 -35.39
CA VAL A 498 18.34 6.21 -35.98
C VAL A 498 18.21 7.71 -36.12
N ASP A 499 17.12 8.18 -36.75
CA ASP A 499 16.91 9.61 -37.03
C ASP A 499 16.69 10.44 -35.75
N HIS A 500 16.27 9.79 -34.66
CA HIS A 500 16.11 10.40 -33.35
C HIS A 500 17.34 10.26 -32.44
N GLY A 501 18.47 9.75 -32.96
CA GLY A 501 19.73 9.72 -32.23
C GLY A 501 19.83 8.65 -31.14
N VAL A 502 18.98 7.62 -31.17
CA VAL A 502 19.07 6.48 -30.26
C VAL A 502 20.33 5.69 -30.56
N GLN A 503 21.18 5.52 -29.55
CA GLN A 503 22.41 4.74 -29.65
C GLN A 503 22.22 3.32 -29.12
N PHE A 504 21.36 3.13 -28.12
CA PHE A 504 21.13 1.84 -27.48
C PHE A 504 19.65 1.53 -27.29
N MET A 505 19.32 0.24 -27.43
CA MET A 505 18.02 -0.33 -27.10
C MET A 505 18.20 -1.38 -26.00
N LEU A 506 17.44 -1.26 -24.93
CA LEU A 506 17.40 -2.23 -23.83
C LEU A 506 16.19 -3.13 -24.01
N THR A 507 16.43 -4.42 -24.19
CA THR A 507 15.36 -5.39 -24.45
C THR A 507 15.45 -6.58 -23.49
N VAL A 508 14.28 -7.18 -23.27
CA VAL A 508 14.03 -8.38 -22.47
C VAL A 508 13.39 -9.45 -23.37
N PRO A 509 13.43 -10.75 -22.99
CA PRO A 509 12.80 -11.80 -23.78
C PRO A 509 11.33 -11.52 -24.03
N ARG A 510 10.85 -11.83 -25.24
CA ARG A 510 9.42 -11.74 -25.60
C ARG A 510 8.65 -12.95 -25.06
N SER A 511 8.60 -13.05 -23.73
CA SER A 511 7.87 -14.09 -23.00
C SER A 511 7.41 -13.55 -21.66
N GLY A 512 6.25 -14.02 -21.18
CA GLY A 512 5.68 -13.51 -19.95
C GLY A 512 5.40 -12.02 -20.08
N ARG A 513 5.80 -11.21 -19.09
CA ARG A 513 5.56 -9.75 -19.14
C ARG A 513 6.25 -9.04 -20.31
N GLY A 514 7.35 -9.61 -20.82
CA GLY A 514 8.07 -9.05 -21.96
C GLY A 514 7.29 -9.11 -23.28
N GLU A 515 6.16 -9.81 -23.33
CA GLU A 515 5.24 -9.76 -24.48
C GLU A 515 4.59 -8.37 -24.66
N SER A 516 4.40 -7.64 -23.55
CA SER A 516 3.85 -6.27 -23.53
C SER A 516 4.91 -5.17 -23.67
N ASP A 517 6.19 -5.53 -23.76
CA ASP A 517 7.27 -4.56 -23.94
C ASP A 517 7.15 -3.91 -25.33
N ALA A 518 7.08 -2.58 -25.40
CA ALA A 518 6.86 -1.85 -26.64
C ALA A 518 7.96 -2.10 -27.69
N LEU A 519 9.21 -2.35 -27.27
CA LEU A 519 10.28 -2.71 -28.21
C LEU A 519 10.05 -4.11 -28.77
N ASN A 520 9.56 -5.06 -27.97
CA ASN A 520 9.21 -6.40 -28.46
C ASN A 520 7.97 -6.41 -29.35
N GLN A 521 7.01 -5.51 -29.12
CA GLN A 521 5.85 -5.34 -29.99
C GLN A 521 6.24 -4.74 -31.34
N ARG A 522 7.09 -3.70 -31.33
CA ARG A 522 7.56 -3.03 -32.55
C ARG A 522 8.57 -3.86 -33.32
N TYR A 523 9.51 -4.49 -32.63
CA TYR A 523 10.62 -5.26 -33.18
C TYR A 523 10.61 -6.69 -32.60
N PRO A 524 9.77 -7.58 -33.14
CA PRO A 524 9.56 -8.94 -32.61
C PRO A 524 10.79 -9.81 -32.42
N THR A 525 11.86 -9.58 -33.20
CA THR A 525 13.11 -10.35 -33.14
C THR A 525 14.27 -9.58 -32.50
N LEU A 526 13.99 -8.41 -31.87
CA LEU A 526 15.03 -7.54 -31.30
C LEU A 526 15.86 -8.28 -30.27
N TYR A 527 15.20 -9.00 -29.36
CA TYR A 527 15.90 -9.74 -28.31
C TYR A 527 16.76 -10.87 -28.87
N GLU A 528 16.34 -11.55 -29.93
CA GLU A 528 17.06 -12.69 -30.50
C GLU A 528 18.26 -12.24 -31.34
N ASN A 529 18.06 -11.27 -32.23
CA ASN A 529 19.01 -10.94 -33.30
C ASN A 529 19.17 -9.45 -33.60
N GLY A 530 18.66 -8.55 -32.74
CA GLY A 530 18.78 -7.10 -32.94
C GLY A 530 17.84 -6.53 -34.01
N ALA A 531 16.89 -7.34 -34.49
CA ALA A 531 15.90 -6.97 -35.51
C ALA A 531 16.50 -6.36 -36.80
N GLN A 532 17.75 -6.72 -37.12
CA GLN A 532 18.52 -6.23 -38.28
C GLN A 532 18.81 -4.71 -38.29
N ILE A 533 18.42 -3.98 -37.25
CA ILE A 533 18.67 -2.54 -37.11
C ILE A 533 19.74 -2.22 -36.06
N SER A 534 20.23 -3.26 -35.36
CA SER A 534 21.10 -3.09 -34.22
C SER A 534 22.03 -4.30 -34.03
N VAL A 535 23.21 -4.08 -33.44
CA VAL A 535 24.18 -5.11 -33.08
C VAL A 535 24.23 -5.32 -31.58
N LEU A 536 24.36 -6.57 -31.14
CA LEU A 536 24.45 -6.90 -29.72
C LEU A 536 25.71 -6.25 -29.09
N ALA A 537 25.51 -5.42 -28.09
CA ALA A 537 26.57 -4.74 -27.37
C ALA A 537 26.88 -5.40 -26.01
N LEU A 538 25.85 -5.84 -25.28
CA LEU A 538 26.01 -6.45 -23.96
C LEU A 538 24.90 -7.46 -23.68
N ILE A 539 25.24 -8.57 -23.04
CA ILE A 539 24.29 -9.47 -22.38
C ILE A 539 24.49 -9.32 -20.87
N ALA A 540 23.42 -8.99 -20.15
CA ALA A 540 23.42 -8.90 -18.70
C ALA A 540 22.46 -9.93 -18.12
N ARG A 541 23.02 -11.05 -17.64
CA ARG A 541 22.24 -12.12 -16.99
C ARG A 541 21.75 -11.67 -15.63
N ASN A 542 20.45 -11.86 -15.38
CA ASN A 542 19.82 -11.39 -14.17
C ASN A 542 20.18 -12.25 -12.96
N GLN A 543 20.49 -11.59 -11.85
CA GLN A 543 20.77 -12.25 -10.58
C GLN A 543 19.56 -12.26 -9.64
N GLY A 544 18.50 -11.52 -10.00
CA GLY A 544 17.27 -11.38 -9.25
C GLY A 544 16.29 -12.53 -9.46
N ALA A 545 15.32 -12.64 -8.55
CA ALA A 545 14.20 -13.58 -8.70
C ALA A 545 13.12 -12.96 -9.59
N ASP A 546 12.55 -13.77 -10.50
CA ASP A 546 11.46 -13.39 -11.40
C ASP A 546 11.75 -12.15 -12.27
N LEU A 547 13.02 -11.91 -12.61
CA LEU A 547 13.47 -10.83 -13.48
C LEU A 547 14.12 -11.40 -14.76
N PRO A 548 13.89 -10.77 -15.93
CA PRO A 548 14.43 -11.24 -17.20
C PRO A 548 15.92 -10.94 -17.34
N ASP A 549 16.61 -11.77 -18.13
CA ASP A 549 17.92 -11.43 -18.66
C ASP A 549 17.81 -10.23 -19.63
N TRP A 550 18.79 -9.35 -19.58
CA TRP A 550 18.83 -8.16 -20.42
C TRP A 550 19.78 -8.37 -21.60
N ARG A 551 19.37 -7.84 -22.76
CA ARG A 551 20.27 -7.61 -23.88
C ARG A 551 20.25 -6.15 -24.27
N ILE A 552 21.44 -5.59 -24.47
CA ILE A 552 21.61 -4.23 -24.96
C ILE A 552 22.09 -4.33 -26.39
N TYR A 553 21.37 -3.67 -27.28
CA TYR A 553 21.72 -3.57 -28.68
C TYR A 553 22.15 -2.14 -28.99
N ARG A 554 23.24 -1.98 -29.73
CA ARG A 554 23.68 -0.72 -30.31
C ARG A 554 23.02 -0.55 -31.66
N VAL A 555 22.30 0.55 -31.86
CA VAL A 555 21.65 0.85 -33.14
C VAL A 555 22.73 1.08 -34.21
N ILE A 556 22.55 0.49 -35.40
CA ILE A 556 23.43 0.68 -36.54
C ILE A 556 22.88 1.87 -37.33
N GLY A 557 23.67 2.92 -37.51
CA GLY A 557 23.33 3.99 -38.46
C GLY A 557 23.34 3.41 -39.88
N THR A 558 22.37 3.81 -40.70
CA THR A 558 22.30 3.43 -42.12
C THR A 558 23.52 3.85 -42.91
#